data_AF-A0A117R939-F1
#
_entry.id   AF-A0A117R939-F1
#
_cell.length_a   1.000
_cell.length_b   1.000
_cell.length_c   1.000
_cell.angle_alpha   90.00
_cell.angle_beta   90.00
_cell.angle_gamma   90.00
#
_symmetry.space_group_name_H-M   'P 1'
#
loop_
_entity.id
_entity.type
_entity.pdbx_description
1 polymer ?
#
loop_
_entity_poly.entity_id
_entity_poly.type
_entity_poly.pdbx_seq_one_letter_code
_entity_poly.pdbx_strand_id
1 'polypeptide(L)'
;MATASDTPVLDTLAAMTVDSVERCHMDDRTLILTRIAALVAVDAPAVSYLAHIDPAVKVELTVEELQDVLVAIAPVVGSARVMSAAGHIAQAFGVAIAMAEAEAEVIANAEAQSRGKS
;
A
#
# COMPACT_ATOMS: atom_id res chain seq x y z
N MET A 1 -7.35 -33.61 3.59
CA MET A 1 -7.41 -32.59 4.66
C MET A 1 -6.42 -31.53 4.26
N ALA A 2 -6.88 -30.38 3.74
CA ALA A 2 -5.96 -29.31 3.35
C ALA A 2 -5.13 -28.91 4.58
N THR A 3 -3.81 -28.94 4.45
CA THR A 3 -2.92 -28.44 5.51
C THR A 3 -3.27 -26.98 5.75
N ALA A 4 -3.46 -26.60 7.01
CA ALA A 4 -3.69 -25.19 7.35
C ALA A 4 -2.50 -24.36 6.83
N SER A 5 -2.80 -23.24 6.20
CA SER A 5 -1.79 -22.26 5.77
C SER A 5 -1.01 -21.73 6.98
N ASP A 6 0.26 -21.39 6.77
CA ASP A 6 1.10 -20.73 7.78
C ASP A 6 0.67 -19.27 8.03
N THR A 7 -0.12 -18.68 7.12
CA THR A 7 -0.60 -17.30 7.17
C THR A 7 -2.12 -17.20 6.95
N PRO A 8 -2.95 -17.93 7.71
CA PRO A 8 -4.38 -18.08 7.41
C PRO A 8 -5.14 -16.75 7.41
N VAL A 9 -4.71 -15.77 8.20
CA VAL A 9 -5.28 -14.41 8.20
C VAL A 9 -4.93 -13.66 6.91
N LEU A 10 -3.67 -13.65 6.50
CA LEU A 10 -3.24 -12.95 5.28
C LEU A 10 -3.83 -13.61 4.04
N ASP A 11 -3.90 -14.93 4.00
CA ASP A 11 -4.50 -15.68 2.88
C ASP A 11 -5.98 -15.34 2.73
N THR A 12 -6.70 -15.25 3.85
CA THR A 12 -8.12 -14.85 3.84
C THR A 12 -8.27 -13.42 3.32
N LEU A 13 -7.46 -12.48 3.81
CA LEU A 13 -7.50 -11.08 3.37
C LEU A 13 -7.07 -10.92 1.91
N ALA A 14 -6.10 -11.70 1.44
CA ALA A 14 -5.67 -11.73 0.06
C ALA A 14 -6.78 -12.23 -0.85
N ALA A 15 -7.45 -13.33 -0.49
CA ALA A 15 -8.60 -13.86 -1.22
C ALA A 15 -9.75 -12.82 -1.27
N MET A 16 -10.07 -12.19 -0.14
CA MET A 16 -11.07 -11.10 -0.10
C MET A 16 -10.69 -9.93 -1.01
N THR A 17 -9.39 -9.58 -1.07
CA THR A 17 -8.90 -8.48 -1.91
C THR A 17 -8.99 -8.83 -3.38
N VAL A 18 -8.59 -10.05 -3.77
CA VAL A 18 -8.69 -10.57 -5.14
C VAL A 18 -10.16 -10.59 -5.59
N ASP A 19 -11.04 -11.22 -4.82
CA ASP A 19 -12.47 -11.27 -5.09
C ASP A 19 -13.07 -9.86 -5.26
N SER A 20 -12.65 -8.91 -4.42
CA SER A 20 -13.10 -7.53 -4.51
C SER A 20 -12.62 -6.83 -5.78
N VAL A 21 -11.41 -7.11 -6.26
CA VAL A 21 -10.90 -6.53 -7.53
C VAL A 21 -11.66 -7.12 -8.71
N GLU A 22 -11.82 -8.44 -8.76
CA GLU A 22 -12.50 -9.14 -9.87
C GLU A 22 -13.97 -8.75 -10.02
N ARG A 23 -14.64 -8.42 -8.92
CA ARG A 23 -16.07 -8.07 -8.91
C ARG A 23 -16.34 -6.57 -9.00
N CYS A 24 -15.32 -5.73 -8.83
CA CYS A 24 -15.48 -4.28 -8.91
C CYS A 24 -15.36 -3.83 -10.38
N HIS A 25 -16.27 -2.94 -10.79
CA HIS A 25 -16.29 -2.39 -12.15
C HIS A 25 -15.77 -0.96 -12.23
N MET A 26 -15.17 -0.45 -11.14
CA MET A 26 -14.42 0.80 -11.18
C MET A 26 -13.14 0.60 -11.99
N ASP A 27 -12.68 1.64 -12.67
CA ASP A 27 -11.32 1.64 -13.21
C ASP A 27 -10.29 1.59 -12.06
N ASP A 28 -9.08 1.09 -12.37
CA ASP A 28 -8.06 0.81 -11.35
C ASP A 28 -7.71 2.04 -10.50
N ARG A 29 -7.69 3.22 -11.14
CA ARG A 29 -7.36 4.48 -10.46
C ARG A 29 -8.47 4.88 -9.48
N THR A 30 -9.72 4.85 -9.93
CA THR A 30 -10.87 5.12 -9.05
C THR A 30 -10.92 4.11 -7.90
N LEU A 31 -10.63 2.83 -8.15
CA LEU A 31 -10.58 1.79 -7.11
C LEU A 31 -9.52 2.09 -6.04
N ILE A 32 -8.30 2.44 -6.45
CA ILE A 32 -7.21 2.74 -5.51
C ILE A 32 -7.52 3.96 -4.67
N LEU A 33 -7.95 5.07 -5.28
CA LEU A 33 -8.33 6.28 -4.56
C LEU A 33 -9.48 6.04 -3.57
N THR A 34 -10.47 5.24 -3.97
CA THR A 34 -11.59 4.86 -3.10
C THR A 34 -11.12 4.06 -1.89
N ARG A 35 -10.22 3.10 -2.08
CA ARG A 35 -9.64 2.30 -0.99
C ARG A 35 -8.80 3.17 -0.04
N ILE A 36 -8.00 4.08 -0.56
CA ILE A 36 -7.24 5.03 0.26
C ILE A 36 -8.18 5.93 1.07
N ALA A 37 -9.22 6.49 0.46
CA ALA A 37 -10.22 7.30 1.15
C ALA A 37 -10.91 6.50 2.28
N ALA A 38 -11.20 5.21 2.06
CA ALA A 38 -11.75 4.33 3.07
C ALA A 38 -10.76 4.10 4.24
N LEU A 39 -9.47 3.91 3.96
CA LEU A 39 -8.43 3.81 4.99
C LEU A 39 -8.34 5.08 5.85
N VAL A 40 -8.42 6.25 5.22
CA VAL A 40 -8.48 7.54 5.95
C VAL A 40 -9.74 7.60 6.81
N ALA A 41 -10.89 7.22 6.26
CA ALA A 41 -12.17 7.26 6.97
C ALA A 41 -12.18 6.37 8.20
N VAL A 42 -11.49 5.21 8.19
CA VAL A 42 -11.40 4.31 9.35
C VAL A 42 -10.20 4.57 10.25
N ASP A 43 -9.37 5.56 9.95
CA ASP A 43 -8.10 5.85 10.64
C ASP A 43 -7.17 4.62 10.69
N ALA A 44 -6.96 4.00 9.53
CA ALA A 44 -6.17 2.78 9.42
C ALA A 44 -4.70 3.00 9.83
N PRO A 45 -4.02 1.98 10.40
CA PRO A 45 -2.60 2.06 10.72
C PRO A 45 -1.73 2.16 9.46
N ALA A 46 -0.55 2.78 9.57
CA ALA A 46 0.39 3.02 8.48
C ALA A 46 0.67 1.81 7.57
N VAL A 47 0.83 0.62 8.17
CA VAL A 47 1.05 -0.63 7.42
C VAL A 47 -0.05 -0.93 6.40
N SER A 48 -1.28 -0.48 6.64
CA SER A 48 -2.41 -0.72 5.73
C SER A 48 -2.26 0.05 4.41
N TYR A 49 -1.55 1.18 4.42
CA TYR A 49 -1.30 1.97 3.22
C TYR A 49 -0.23 1.34 2.32
N LEU A 50 0.67 0.52 2.87
CA LEU A 50 1.72 -0.18 2.10
C LEU A 50 1.11 -1.08 1.01
N ALA A 51 -0.01 -1.73 1.31
CA ALA A 51 -0.72 -2.60 0.37
C ALA A 51 -1.23 -1.88 -0.90
N HIS A 52 -1.19 -0.53 -0.91
CA HIS A 52 -1.65 0.30 -2.01
C HIS A 52 -0.54 1.11 -2.68
N ILE A 53 0.73 1.00 -2.25
CA ILE A 53 1.85 1.71 -2.88
C ILE A 53 2.10 1.18 -4.30
N ASP A 54 2.39 -0.11 -4.45
CA ASP A 54 2.66 -0.69 -5.79
C ASP A 54 1.47 -0.55 -6.76
N PRO A 55 0.22 -0.81 -6.35
CA PRO A 55 -0.94 -0.51 -7.19
C PRO A 55 -1.00 0.97 -7.61
N ALA A 56 -0.76 1.91 -6.69
CA ALA A 56 -0.79 3.34 -7.00
C ALA A 56 0.30 3.74 -8.01
N VAL A 57 1.50 3.17 -7.90
CA VAL A 57 2.59 3.39 -8.87
C VAL A 57 2.21 2.86 -10.25
N LYS A 58 1.60 1.67 -10.34
CA LYS A 58 1.18 1.06 -11.62
C LYS A 58 0.13 1.87 -12.39
N VAL A 59 -0.70 2.62 -11.69
CA VAL A 59 -1.71 3.51 -12.29
C VAL A 59 -1.25 4.97 -12.37
N GLU A 60 0.04 5.22 -12.12
CA GLU A 60 0.66 6.55 -12.17
C GLU A 60 -0.07 7.57 -11.29
N LEU A 61 -0.51 7.15 -10.10
CA LEU A 61 -1.15 8.04 -9.14
C LEU A 61 -0.16 9.09 -8.64
N THR A 62 -0.52 10.37 -8.71
CA THR A 62 0.36 11.44 -8.23
C THR A 62 0.13 11.77 -6.76
N VAL A 63 1.10 12.46 -6.15
CA VAL A 63 0.96 12.97 -4.78
C VAL A 63 -0.13 14.02 -4.71
N GLU A 64 -0.27 14.85 -5.75
CA GLU A 64 -1.31 15.87 -5.86
C GLU A 64 -2.70 15.24 -5.82
N GLU A 65 -2.90 14.09 -6.47
CA GLU A 65 -4.19 13.40 -6.47
C GLU A 65 -4.53 12.78 -5.13
N LEU A 66 -3.51 12.29 -4.42
CA LEU A 66 -3.67 11.86 -3.04
C LEU A 66 -4.05 13.04 -2.13
N GLN A 67 -3.43 14.20 -2.32
CA GLN A 67 -3.78 15.42 -1.60
C GLN A 67 -5.22 15.86 -1.92
N ASP A 68 -5.61 15.82 -3.20
CA ASP A 68 -6.97 16.14 -3.64
C ASP A 68 -8.00 15.22 -2.97
N VAL A 69 -7.72 13.93 -2.81
CA VAL A 69 -8.58 13.03 -2.02
C VAL A 69 -8.69 13.47 -0.58
N LEU A 70 -7.57 13.78 0.10
CA LEU A 70 -7.58 14.24 1.48
C LEU A 70 -8.39 15.54 1.64
N VAL A 71 -8.23 16.49 0.72
CA VAL A 71 -9.00 17.74 0.65
C VAL A 71 -10.48 17.46 0.43
N ALA A 72 -10.82 16.57 -0.50
CA ALA A 72 -12.20 16.24 -0.85
C ALA A 72 -12.96 15.56 0.30
N ILE A 73 -12.31 14.67 1.06
CA ILE A 73 -12.96 13.94 2.16
C ILE A 73 -12.88 14.65 3.50
N ALA A 74 -12.00 15.66 3.66
CA ALA A 74 -11.84 16.42 4.89
C ALA A 74 -13.15 16.89 5.55
N PRO A 75 -14.15 17.47 4.84
CA PRO A 75 -15.41 17.86 5.46
C PRO A 75 -16.29 16.69 5.91
N VAL A 76 -16.03 15.47 5.40
CA VAL A 76 -16.79 14.26 5.73
C VAL A 76 -16.18 13.54 6.93
N VAL A 77 -14.86 13.39 6.97
CA VAL A 77 -14.15 12.57 7.98
C VAL A 77 -13.55 13.41 9.13
N GLY A 78 -13.44 14.72 8.94
CA GLY A 78 -12.90 15.66 9.92
C GLY A 78 -11.37 15.81 9.86
N SER A 79 -10.88 16.97 10.30
CA SER A 79 -9.45 17.36 10.22
C SER A 79 -8.52 16.43 11.00
N ALA A 80 -8.95 15.89 12.13
CA ALA A 80 -8.15 14.98 12.94
C ALA A 80 -7.80 13.68 12.18
N ARG A 81 -8.77 13.08 11.47
CA ARG A 81 -8.53 11.87 10.66
C ARG A 81 -7.65 12.16 9.45
N VAL A 82 -7.84 13.31 8.81
CA VAL A 82 -6.98 13.74 7.68
C VAL A 82 -5.53 13.89 8.13
N MET A 83 -5.28 14.56 9.25
CA MET A 83 -3.92 14.74 9.78
C MET A 83 -3.28 13.43 10.22
N SER A 84 -4.06 12.55 10.86
CA SER A 84 -3.60 11.20 11.23
C SER A 84 -3.19 10.40 9.99
N ALA A 85 -4.05 10.36 8.97
CA ALA A 85 -3.77 9.65 7.72
C ALA A 85 -2.55 10.21 6.99
N ALA A 86 -2.36 11.53 6.95
CA ALA A 86 -1.17 12.13 6.36
C ALA A 86 0.13 11.63 7.04
N GLY A 87 0.13 11.52 8.37
CA GLY A 87 1.25 10.94 9.12
C GLY A 87 1.46 9.46 8.83
N HIS A 88 0.39 8.67 8.79
CA HIS A 88 0.45 7.24 8.47
C HIS A 88 0.94 6.97 7.03
N ILE A 89 0.51 7.77 6.07
CA ILE A 89 0.98 7.70 4.67
C ILE A 89 2.48 8.03 4.60
N ALA A 90 2.93 9.10 5.25
CA ALA A 90 4.34 9.45 5.28
C ALA A 90 5.21 8.34 5.92
N GLN A 91 4.72 7.75 7.00
CA GLN A 91 5.38 6.60 7.64
C GLN A 91 5.43 5.38 6.70
N ALA A 92 4.34 5.08 6.00
CA ALA A 92 4.29 3.99 5.04
C ALA A 92 5.32 4.18 3.91
N PHE A 93 5.44 5.39 3.36
CA PHE A 93 6.49 5.69 2.38
C PHE A 93 7.90 5.51 2.95
N GLY A 94 8.14 5.95 4.19
CA GLY A 94 9.43 5.73 4.86
C GLY A 94 9.79 4.25 4.99
N VAL A 95 8.82 3.40 5.33
CA VAL A 95 9.00 1.95 5.40
C VAL A 95 9.26 1.36 4.00
N ALA A 96 8.48 1.74 2.99
CA ALA A 96 8.64 1.24 1.63
C ALA A 96 10.01 1.58 1.04
N ILE A 97 10.50 2.80 1.27
CA ILE A 97 11.84 3.24 0.84
C ILE A 97 12.91 2.39 1.53
N ALA A 98 12.83 2.23 2.86
CA ALA A 98 13.81 1.44 3.61
C ALA A 98 13.83 -0.03 3.16
N MET A 99 12.67 -0.61 2.81
CA MET A 99 12.61 -1.96 2.25
C MET A 99 13.27 -2.04 0.87
N ALA A 100 12.99 -1.09 -0.02
CA ALA A 100 13.60 -1.03 -1.34
C ALA A 100 15.13 -0.86 -1.28
N GLU A 101 15.63 -0.05 -0.35
CA GLU A 101 17.07 0.13 -0.09
C GLU A 101 17.72 -1.18 0.40
N ALA A 102 17.08 -1.88 1.34
CA ALA A 102 17.57 -3.15 1.86
C ALA A 102 17.61 -4.24 0.77
N GLU A 103 16.57 -4.32 -0.08
CA GLU A 103 16.53 -5.24 -1.22
C GLU A 103 17.67 -4.95 -2.21
N ALA A 104 17.90 -3.68 -2.53
CA ALA A 104 18.99 -3.26 -3.43
C ALA A 104 20.37 -3.64 -2.86
N GLU A 105 20.59 -3.47 -1.55
CA GLU A 105 21.84 -3.85 -0.89
C GLU A 105 22.08 -5.37 -0.95
N VAL A 106 21.04 -6.18 -0.71
CA VAL A 106 21.11 -7.64 -0.81
C VAL A 106 21.50 -8.07 -2.23
N ILE A 107 20.89 -7.47 -3.25
CA ILE A 107 21.20 -7.76 -4.66
C ILE A 107 22.65 -7.38 -4.98
N ALA A 108 23.09 -6.17 -4.62
CA ALA A 108 24.46 -5.71 -4.86
C ALA A 108 25.50 -6.62 -4.19
N ASN A 109 25.24 -7.07 -2.96
CA ASN A 109 26.11 -7.99 -2.24
C ASN A 109 26.16 -9.38 -2.90
N ALA A 110 25.03 -9.90 -3.39
CA ALA A 110 24.98 -11.16 -4.12
C ALA A 110 25.77 -11.09 -5.43
N GLU A 111 25.65 -9.98 -6.18
CA GLU A 111 26.42 -9.75 -7.40
C GLU A 111 27.94 -9.66 -7.14
N ALA A 112 28.35 -8.93 -6.11
CA ALA A 112 29.76 -8.81 -5.72
C ALA A 112 30.38 -10.16 -5.35
N GLN A 113 29.64 -11.00 -4.61
CA GLN A 113 30.08 -12.35 -4.26
C GLN A 113 30.19 -13.29 -5.48
N SER A 114 29.32 -13.11 -6.49
CA SER A 114 29.38 -13.89 -7.73
C SER A 114 30.60 -13.54 -8.60
N ARG A 115 31.00 -12.25 -8.62
CA ARG A 115 32.17 -11.77 -9.38
C ARG A 115 33.51 -12.16 -8.74
N GLY A 116 33.57 -12.29 -7.42
CA GLY A 116 34.79 -12.68 -6.69
C GLY A 116 35.09 -14.19 -6.69
N LYS A 117 34.15 -15.04 -7.14
CA LYS A 117 34.32 -16.50 -7.23
C LYS A 117 34.72 -16.99 -8.63
N SER A 118 34.88 -16.09 -9.59
CA SER A 118 35.27 -16.38 -10.98
C SER A 118 36.70 -15.94 -11.24
#